data_AF-A0A966SJI9-F1
#
_entry.id   AF-A0A966SJI9-F1
#
_cell.length_a   1.000
_cell.length_b   1.000
_cell.length_c   1.000
_cell.angle_alpha   90.00
_cell.angle_beta   90.00
_cell.angle_gamma   90.00
#
_symmetry.space_group_name_H-M   'P 1'
#
loop_
_entity.id
_entity.type
_entity.pdbx_description
1 polymer ?
#
loop_
_entity_poly.entity_id
_entity_poly.type
_entity_poly.pdbx_seq_one_letter_code
_entity_poly.pdbx_strand_id
1 'polypeptide(L)'
;MTYYDPSRYLAGVSCPILFLNGSNDFAYPMDSYKKCYQLVAERLRKVSVKIKLPHGHIWTFGEVDQFVDSHLRGGQPLATLEAMRISGGSVTTKVTATVSVTKAEFHFTADSGPWQKRNWQTVPAQHADGVVIAKLPAERPLVCYLSVTDSRGVAVSTQHEELK
;
A
#
# COMPACT_ATOMS: atom_id res chain seq x y z
N MET A 1 -5.04 -0.69 -29.29
CA MET A 1 -5.04 -0.72 -27.81
C MET A 1 -5.55 0.57 -27.15
N THR A 2 -5.78 1.67 -27.90
CA THR A 2 -6.10 3.00 -27.34
C THR A 2 -7.31 3.08 -26.41
N TYR A 3 -8.35 2.26 -26.62
CA TYR A 3 -9.58 2.29 -25.83
C TYR A 3 -9.59 1.31 -24.64
N TYR A 4 -8.56 0.48 -24.51
CA TYR A 4 -8.52 -0.58 -23.49
C TYR A 4 -7.45 -0.34 -22.43
N ASP A 5 -6.68 0.76 -22.54
CA ASP A 5 -5.72 1.15 -21.52
C ASP A 5 -6.45 1.90 -20.38
N PRO A 6 -6.40 1.40 -19.13
CA PRO A 6 -7.10 2.02 -18.01
C PRO A 6 -6.61 3.44 -17.72
N SER A 7 -5.37 3.81 -18.11
CA SER A 7 -4.83 5.15 -17.91
C SER A 7 -5.66 6.25 -18.57
N ARG A 8 -6.47 5.90 -19.57
CA ARG A 8 -7.39 6.82 -20.26
C ARG A 8 -8.56 7.27 -19.38
N TYR A 9 -8.90 6.48 -18.36
CA TYR A 9 -10.13 6.63 -17.59
C TYR A 9 -9.88 6.89 -16.10
N LEU A 10 -8.78 6.36 -15.54
CA LEU A 10 -8.50 6.43 -14.10
C LEU A 10 -8.41 7.86 -13.56
N ALA A 11 -7.94 8.82 -14.37
CA ALA A 11 -7.88 10.23 -13.99
C ALA A 11 -9.28 10.89 -13.87
N GLY A 12 -10.30 10.33 -14.51
CA GLY A 12 -11.68 10.81 -14.48
C GLY A 12 -12.56 10.15 -13.40
N VAL A 13 -12.00 9.24 -12.59
CA VAL A 13 -12.74 8.57 -11.52
C VAL A 13 -13.22 9.59 -10.47
N SER A 14 -14.50 9.52 -10.11
CA SER A 14 -15.14 10.36 -9.10
C SER A 14 -15.57 9.61 -7.83
N CYS A 15 -15.45 8.28 -7.81
CA CYS A 15 -15.76 7.45 -6.64
C CYS A 15 -14.50 6.98 -5.91
N PRO A 16 -14.60 6.63 -4.62
CA PRO A 16 -13.50 6.02 -3.88
C PRO A 16 -13.08 4.66 -4.46
N ILE A 17 -11.77 4.41 -4.56
CA ILE A 17 -11.18 3.15 -5.00
C ILE A 17 -10.19 2.63 -3.95
N LEU A 18 -10.33 1.35 -3.60
CA LEU A 18 -9.28 0.58 -2.92
C LEU A 18 -8.48 -0.18 -3.98
N PHE A 19 -7.20 0.13 -4.08
CA PHE A 19 -6.24 -0.68 -4.81
C PHE A 19 -5.65 -1.72 -3.85
N LEU A 20 -5.84 -3.00 -4.13
CA LEU A 20 -5.28 -4.12 -3.37
C LEU A 20 -4.48 -5.02 -4.32
N ASN A 21 -3.24 -5.35 -3.96
CA ASN A 21 -2.37 -6.16 -4.81
C ASN A 21 -1.31 -6.92 -4.01
N GLY A 22 -0.73 -7.96 -4.61
CA GLY A 22 0.42 -8.69 -4.10
C GLY A 22 1.76 -8.10 -4.59
N SER A 23 2.77 -8.12 -3.72
CA SER A 23 4.13 -7.65 -4.08
C SER A 23 4.83 -8.51 -5.15
N ASN A 24 4.26 -9.68 -5.46
CA ASN A 24 4.74 -10.68 -6.40
C ASN A 24 3.75 -10.95 -7.55
N ASP A 25 2.75 -10.09 -7.75
CA ASP A 25 1.78 -10.28 -8.84
C ASP A 25 2.48 -10.10 -10.20
N PHE A 26 2.39 -11.13 -11.05
CA PHE A 26 3.01 -11.13 -12.37
C PHE A 26 2.11 -10.51 -13.45
N ALA A 27 0.79 -10.47 -13.23
CA ALA A 27 -0.19 -9.90 -14.16
C ALA A 27 -0.35 -8.39 -13.93
N TYR A 28 -0.26 -7.95 -12.68
CA TYR A 28 -0.25 -6.54 -12.28
C TYR A 28 1.03 -6.23 -11.49
N PRO A 29 2.20 -6.21 -12.16
CA PRO A 29 3.46 -5.90 -11.49
C PRO A 29 3.44 -4.50 -10.85
N MET A 30 4.25 -4.32 -9.82
CA MET A 30 4.17 -3.15 -8.95
C MET A 30 4.37 -1.81 -9.68
N ASP A 31 5.17 -1.77 -10.76
CA ASP A 31 5.40 -0.57 -11.56
C ASP A 31 4.16 -0.15 -12.38
N SER A 32 3.49 -1.11 -13.04
CA SER A 32 2.24 -0.82 -13.77
C SER A 32 1.09 -0.51 -12.79
N TYR A 33 1.05 -1.25 -11.67
CA TYR A 33 0.12 -1.01 -10.58
C TYR A 33 0.26 0.42 -10.00
N LYS A 34 1.50 0.89 -9.79
CA LYS A 34 1.79 2.27 -9.37
C LYS A 34 1.28 3.30 -10.34
N LYS A 35 1.56 3.13 -11.64
CA LYS A 35 1.03 4.02 -12.69
C LYS A 35 -0.49 4.10 -12.63
N CYS A 36 -1.19 2.99 -12.40
CA CYS A 36 -2.65 2.97 -12.29
C CYS A 36 -3.16 3.73 -11.07
N TYR A 37 -2.74 3.38 -9.85
CA TYR A 37 -3.28 4.05 -8.67
C TYR A 37 -2.86 5.51 -8.59
N GLN A 38 -1.73 5.90 -9.21
CA GLN A 38 -1.26 7.28 -9.23
C GLN A 38 -2.15 8.22 -10.04
N LEU A 39 -2.89 7.70 -11.03
CA LEU A 39 -3.83 8.47 -11.84
C LEU A 39 -5.13 8.83 -11.10
N VAL A 40 -5.53 8.04 -10.11
CA VAL A 40 -6.70 8.36 -9.27
C VAL A 40 -6.32 9.43 -8.25
N ALA A 41 -7.18 10.44 -8.08
CA ALA A 41 -6.93 11.51 -7.11
C ALA A 41 -6.65 10.96 -5.71
N GLU A 42 -5.68 11.54 -4.99
CA GLU A 42 -5.23 11.02 -3.69
C GLU A 42 -6.37 10.85 -2.67
N ARG A 43 -7.28 11.83 -2.60
CA ARG A 43 -8.46 11.78 -1.71
C ARG A 43 -9.44 10.64 -2.03
N LEU A 44 -9.37 10.06 -3.23
CA LEU A 44 -10.26 9.00 -3.71
C LEU A 44 -9.59 7.63 -3.71
N ARG A 45 -8.29 7.51 -3.38
CA ARG A 45 -7.59 6.23 -3.43
C ARG A 45 -7.14 5.76 -2.05
N LYS A 46 -7.23 4.45 -1.85
CA LYS A 46 -6.51 3.71 -0.81
C LYS A 46 -5.62 2.66 -1.48
N VAL A 47 -4.49 2.35 -0.86
CA VAL A 47 -3.57 1.31 -1.35
C VAL A 47 -3.36 0.29 -0.23
N SER A 48 -3.39 -0.99 -0.59
CA SER A 48 -3.06 -2.11 0.28
C SER A 48 -2.21 -3.11 -0.49
N VAL A 49 -0.91 -3.05 -0.28
CA VAL A 49 0.03 -4.05 -0.82
C VAL A 49 0.26 -5.14 0.22
N LYS A 50 0.05 -6.40 -0.17
CA LYS A 50 0.35 -7.56 0.66
C LYS A 50 1.60 -8.26 0.17
N ILE A 51 2.52 -8.57 1.08
CA ILE A 51 3.73 -9.32 0.75
C ILE A 51 3.34 -10.75 0.34
N LYS A 52 3.80 -11.15 -0.85
CA LYS A 52 3.64 -12.51 -1.39
C LYS A 52 2.18 -13.00 -1.49
N LEU A 53 1.21 -12.09 -1.65
CA LEU A 53 -0.18 -12.48 -1.93
C LEU A 53 -0.25 -13.19 -3.30
N PRO A 54 -0.71 -14.46 -3.37
CA PRO A 54 -0.80 -15.15 -4.65
C PRO A 54 -1.77 -14.46 -5.60
N HIS A 55 -1.50 -14.57 -6.89
CA HIS A 55 -2.44 -14.09 -7.92
C HIS A 55 -3.62 -15.07 -8.03
N GLY A 56 -4.85 -14.57 -8.04
CA GLY A 56 -6.05 -15.37 -8.27
C GLY A 56 -7.34 -14.78 -7.67
N HIS A 57 -8.42 -15.55 -7.75
CA HIS A 57 -9.72 -15.22 -7.14
C HIS A 57 -9.71 -15.53 -5.63
N ILE A 58 -8.89 -14.79 -4.90
CA ILE A 58 -8.70 -14.96 -3.46
C ILE A 58 -9.52 -13.89 -2.74
N TRP A 59 -10.26 -14.30 -1.71
CA TRP A 59 -11.07 -13.40 -0.87
C TRP A 59 -10.79 -13.65 0.62
N THR A 60 -9.52 -13.64 0.99
CA THR A 60 -9.07 -13.89 2.38
C THR A 60 -8.65 -12.60 3.08
N PHE A 61 -8.99 -11.44 2.51
CA PHE A 61 -8.58 -10.12 2.97
C PHE A 61 -9.82 -9.28 3.32
N GLY A 62 -9.91 -8.82 4.57
CA GLY A 62 -11.05 -8.04 5.05
C GLY A 62 -11.05 -6.58 4.60
N GLU A 63 -9.96 -6.11 3.98
CA GLU A 63 -9.81 -4.74 3.49
C GLU A 63 -10.93 -4.34 2.53
N VAL A 64 -11.36 -5.25 1.65
CA VAL A 64 -12.40 -4.98 0.66
C VAL A 64 -13.75 -4.79 1.33
N ASP A 65 -14.15 -5.73 2.18
CA ASP A 65 -15.42 -5.68 2.91
C ASP A 65 -15.48 -4.41 3.76
N GLN A 66 -14.41 -4.11 4.49
CA GLN A 66 -14.34 -2.94 5.36
C GLN A 66 -14.36 -1.62 4.57
N PHE A 67 -13.70 -1.58 3.41
CA PHE A 67 -13.72 -0.42 2.53
C PHE A 67 -15.12 -0.17 1.98
N VAL A 68 -15.79 -1.20 1.47
CA VAL A 68 -17.14 -1.12 0.92
C VAL A 68 -18.13 -0.69 2.00
N ASP A 69 -18.10 -1.34 3.17
CA ASP A 69 -18.99 -1.01 4.29
C ASP A 69 -18.80 0.44 4.78
N SER A 70 -17.56 0.96 4.77
CA SER A 70 -17.31 2.34 5.19
C SER A 70 -17.94 3.39 4.27
N HIS A 71 -18.08 3.08 2.97
CA HIS A 71 -18.66 4.01 1.99
C HIS A 71 -20.15 3.81 1.77
N LEU A 72 -20.66 2.58 1.95
CA LEU A 72 -22.05 2.24 1.62
C LEU A 72 -22.94 2.03 2.85
N ARG A 73 -22.36 1.77 4.03
CA ARG A 73 -23.11 1.43 5.25
C ARG A 73 -22.75 2.29 6.47
N GLY A 74 -21.92 3.33 6.29
CA GLY A 74 -21.46 4.17 7.39
C GLY A 74 -20.52 3.45 8.36
N GLY A 75 -19.86 2.37 7.91
CA GLY A 75 -18.85 1.66 8.69
C GLY A 75 -17.60 2.51 8.96
N GLN A 76 -16.77 2.07 9.90
CA GLN A 76 -15.52 2.77 10.22
C GLN A 76 -14.53 2.71 9.04
N PRO A 77 -13.95 3.82 8.59
CA PRO A 77 -13.07 3.84 7.43
C PRO A 77 -11.76 3.08 7.67
N LEU A 78 -11.08 2.72 6.58
CA LEU A 78 -9.68 2.31 6.61
C LEU A 78 -8.78 3.50 6.96
N ALA A 79 -7.66 3.25 7.65
CA ALA A 79 -6.66 4.28 7.95
C ALA A 79 -6.14 4.98 6.67
N THR A 80 -5.74 6.24 6.80
CA THR A 80 -5.08 7.02 5.75
C THR A 80 -3.61 7.17 6.11
N LEU A 81 -2.73 6.89 5.14
CA LEU A 81 -1.29 7.10 5.27
C LEU A 81 -0.87 8.14 4.25
N GLU A 82 -0.13 9.14 4.70
CA GLU A 82 0.46 10.15 3.80
C GLU A 82 1.63 9.54 2.99
N ALA A 83 2.11 10.29 2.00
CA ALA A 83 3.34 9.94 1.28
C ALA A 83 4.50 9.73 2.27
N MET A 84 5.30 8.69 2.02
CA MET A 84 6.46 8.41 2.84
C MET A 84 7.51 9.51 2.71
N ARG A 85 8.26 9.72 3.79
CA ARG A 85 9.46 10.55 3.81
C ARG A 85 10.64 9.68 4.18
N ILE A 86 11.72 9.78 3.40
CA ILE A 86 12.96 9.06 3.65
C ILE A 86 14.03 10.11 3.94
N SER A 87 14.55 10.11 5.16
CA SER A 87 15.55 11.09 5.61
C SER A 87 16.28 10.62 6.85
N GLY A 88 17.57 10.95 6.98
CA GLY A 88 18.31 10.72 8.22
C GLY A 88 18.33 9.25 8.67
N GLY A 89 18.42 8.30 7.74
CA GLY A 89 18.44 6.87 8.05
C GLY A 89 17.09 6.28 8.47
N SER A 90 15.99 7.00 8.28
CA SER A 90 14.64 6.56 8.67
C SER A 90 13.64 6.75 7.53
N VAL A 91 12.58 5.95 7.57
CA VAL A 91 11.38 6.09 6.73
C VAL A 91 10.21 6.41 7.64
N THR A 92 9.43 7.43 7.30
CA THR A 92 8.28 7.87 8.09
C THR A 92 7.03 8.10 7.23
N THR A 93 5.86 7.98 7.86
CA THR A 93 4.58 8.45 7.30
C THR A 93 3.66 8.88 8.42
N LYS A 94 2.75 9.83 8.14
CA LYS A 94 1.66 10.17 9.05
C LYS A 94 0.47 9.26 8.80
N VAL A 95 -0.20 8.90 9.89
CA VAL A 95 -1.36 8.02 9.89
C VAL A 95 -2.54 8.75 10.52
N THR A 96 -3.67 8.74 9.82
CA THR A 96 -4.97 9.17 10.37
C THR A 96 -5.90 7.97 10.40
N ALA A 97 -6.37 7.59 11.58
CA ALA A 97 -7.25 6.44 11.76
C ALA A 97 -8.29 6.73 12.86
N THR A 98 -9.53 6.26 12.66
CA THR A 98 -10.58 6.26 13.71
C THR A 98 -10.61 4.95 14.49
N VAL A 99 -9.97 3.90 13.95
CA VAL A 99 -9.81 2.58 14.57
C VAL A 99 -8.36 2.41 15.01
N SER A 100 -8.16 1.77 16.16
CA SER A 100 -6.84 1.60 16.75
C SER A 100 -5.90 0.81 15.84
N VAL A 101 -4.73 1.38 15.56
CA VAL A 101 -3.63 0.71 14.83
C VAL A 101 -2.89 -0.22 15.80
N THR A 102 -2.88 -1.52 15.49
CA THR A 102 -2.27 -2.56 16.34
C THR A 102 -0.90 -3.00 15.86
N LYS A 103 -0.59 -2.77 14.58
CA LYS A 103 0.69 -3.14 13.97
C LYS A 103 1.11 -2.11 12.93
N ALA A 104 2.40 -1.81 12.87
CA ALA A 104 3.02 -1.06 11.79
C ALA A 104 4.25 -1.81 11.29
N GLU A 105 4.46 -1.83 9.98
CA GLU A 105 5.50 -2.63 9.34
C GLU A 105 6.19 -1.82 8.23
N PHE A 106 7.50 -2.05 8.08
CA PHE A 106 8.29 -1.57 6.97
C PHE A 106 8.65 -2.74 6.07
N HIS A 107 8.32 -2.61 4.80
CA HIS A 107 8.53 -3.63 3.79
C HIS A 107 9.51 -3.12 2.76
N PHE A 108 10.52 -3.93 2.43
CA PHE A 108 11.54 -3.52 1.49
C PHE A 108 12.16 -4.70 0.74
N THR A 109 12.81 -4.40 -0.37
CA THR A 109 13.64 -5.35 -1.11
C THR A 109 14.84 -4.63 -1.71
N ALA A 110 15.99 -5.28 -1.70
CA ALA A 110 17.18 -4.86 -2.44
C ALA A 110 17.29 -5.57 -3.80
N ASP A 111 16.37 -6.49 -4.11
CA ASP A 111 16.39 -7.26 -5.34
C ASP A 111 15.96 -6.40 -6.53
N SER A 112 16.62 -6.64 -7.66
CA SER A 112 16.25 -6.12 -8.97
C SER A 112 15.63 -7.22 -9.85
N GLY A 113 15.31 -6.90 -11.11
CA GLY A 113 14.68 -7.86 -12.03
C GLY A 113 13.16 -8.00 -11.83
N PRO A 114 12.56 -9.12 -12.31
CA PRO A 114 11.11 -9.31 -12.32
C PRO A 114 10.50 -9.25 -10.91
N TRP A 115 9.43 -8.46 -10.74
CA TRP A 115 8.78 -8.22 -9.44
C TRP A 115 8.39 -9.50 -8.68
N GLN A 116 7.83 -10.47 -9.39
CA GLN A 116 7.38 -11.76 -8.84
C GLN A 116 8.51 -12.64 -8.30
N LYS A 117 9.77 -12.31 -8.60
CA LYS A 117 10.96 -13.03 -8.12
C LYS A 117 11.70 -12.32 -6.99
N ARG A 118 11.33 -11.07 -6.68
CA ARG A 118 12.04 -10.27 -5.66
C ARG A 118 11.76 -10.79 -4.26
N ASN A 119 12.81 -10.90 -3.46
CA ASN A 119 12.73 -11.25 -2.06
C ASN A 119 12.44 -10.00 -1.23
N TRP A 120 11.25 -9.99 -0.65
CA TRP A 120 10.83 -8.93 0.25
C TRP A 120 11.14 -9.29 1.71
N GLN A 121 11.61 -8.30 2.44
CA GLN A 121 11.80 -8.34 3.88
C GLN A 121 10.75 -7.46 4.55
N THR A 122 10.30 -7.88 5.73
CA THR A 122 9.38 -7.12 6.58
C THR A 122 10.01 -6.98 7.95
N VAL A 123 10.08 -5.75 8.46
CA VAL A 123 10.54 -5.47 9.82
C VAL A 123 9.49 -4.62 10.54
N PRO A 124 9.37 -4.74 11.87
CA PRO A 124 8.46 -3.89 12.64
C PRO A 124 8.78 -2.41 12.48
N ALA A 125 7.75 -1.59 12.37
CA ALA A 125 7.83 -0.14 12.48
C ALA A 125 7.19 0.31 13.80
N GLN A 126 7.67 1.41 14.36
CA GLN A 126 7.05 2.02 15.54
C GLN A 126 5.89 2.89 15.10
N HIS A 127 4.81 2.89 15.87
CA HIS A 127 3.66 3.78 15.68
C HIS A 127 3.38 4.52 16.98
N ALA A 128 3.53 5.85 16.97
CA ALA A 128 3.24 6.72 18.10
C ALA A 128 2.77 8.09 17.58
N ASP A 129 1.82 8.70 18.28
CA ASP A 129 1.33 10.06 17.98
C ASP A 129 0.91 10.29 16.52
N GLY A 130 0.30 9.28 15.89
CA GLY A 130 -0.14 9.35 14.48
C GLY A 130 1.01 9.33 13.47
N VAL A 131 2.20 8.89 13.87
CA VAL A 131 3.38 8.75 13.00
C VAL A 131 3.87 7.31 13.05
N VAL A 132 4.12 6.74 11.87
CA VAL A 132 4.85 5.48 11.72
C VAL A 132 6.29 5.79 11.34
N ILE A 133 7.24 5.13 12.00
CA ILE A 133 8.67 5.26 11.73
C ILE A 133 9.37 3.90 11.73
N ALA A 134 10.24 3.69 10.74
CA ALA A 134 11.16 2.56 10.69
C ALA A 134 12.58 3.05 10.36
N LYS A 135 13.59 2.34 10.87
CA LYS A 135 14.98 2.56 10.46
C LYS A 135 15.20 1.95 9.08
N LEU A 136 15.95 2.65 8.24
CA LEU A 136 16.45 2.06 7.00
C LEU A 136 17.42 0.91 7.35
N PRO A 137 17.33 -0.23 6.66
CA PRO A 137 18.27 -1.33 6.80
C PRO A 137 19.67 -0.92 6.33
N ALA A 138 20.68 -1.64 6.80
CA ALA A 138 22.07 -1.42 6.38
C ALA A 138 22.26 -1.71 4.88
N GLU A 139 21.60 -2.76 4.38
CA GLU A 139 21.48 -3.02 2.95
C GLU A 139 20.50 -2.01 2.35
N ARG A 140 20.94 -1.22 1.36
CA ARG A 140 20.12 -0.18 0.74
C ARG A 140 18.94 -0.80 0.00
N PRO A 141 17.68 -0.49 0.36
CA PRO A 141 16.53 -0.93 -0.42
C PRO A 141 16.52 -0.32 -1.82
N LEU A 142 16.09 -1.10 -2.82
CA LEU A 142 15.71 -0.60 -4.13
C LEU A 142 14.22 -0.25 -4.18
N VAL A 143 13.40 -0.93 -3.39
CA VAL A 143 11.96 -0.62 -3.27
C VAL A 143 11.54 -0.76 -1.82
N CYS A 144 10.69 0.15 -1.34
CA CYS A 144 10.12 0.04 0.00
C CYS A 144 8.74 0.68 0.15
N TYR A 145 8.02 0.30 1.20
CA TYR A 145 6.78 0.94 1.65
C TYR A 145 6.52 0.71 3.15
N LEU A 146 5.65 1.53 3.74
CA LEU A 146 5.14 1.35 5.10
C LEU A 146 3.70 0.84 5.05
N SER A 147 3.33 0.01 6.01
CA SER A 147 1.94 -0.42 6.20
C SER A 147 1.54 -0.33 7.67
N VAL A 148 0.22 -0.28 7.89
CA VAL A 148 -0.39 -0.42 9.21
C VAL A 148 -1.51 -1.43 9.13
N THR A 149 -1.69 -2.19 10.21
CA THR A 149 -2.85 -3.06 10.44
C THR A 149 -3.61 -2.53 11.66
N ASP A 150 -4.93 -2.44 11.55
CA ASP A 150 -5.78 -2.01 12.67
C ASP A 150 -6.32 -3.19 13.50
N SER A 151 -7.09 -2.89 14.55
CA SER A 151 -7.65 -3.88 15.46
C SER A 151 -8.66 -4.84 14.82
N ARG A 152 -9.10 -4.60 13.59
CA ARG A 152 -9.95 -5.50 12.80
C ARG A 152 -9.13 -6.47 11.94
N GLY A 153 -7.80 -6.33 11.93
CA GLY A 153 -6.90 -7.16 11.14
C GLY A 153 -6.80 -6.76 9.67
N VAL A 154 -7.31 -5.58 9.28
CA VAL A 154 -7.21 -5.05 7.91
C VAL A 154 -5.99 -4.15 7.77
N ALA A 155 -5.28 -4.27 6.65
CA ALA A 155 -4.06 -3.53 6.39
C ALA A 155 -4.19 -2.53 5.23
N VAL A 156 -3.56 -1.38 5.39
CA VAL A 156 -3.35 -0.39 4.33
C VAL A 156 -1.88 0.02 4.29
N SER A 157 -1.43 0.44 3.13
CA SER A 157 -0.04 0.83 2.91
C SER A 157 0.07 2.22 2.32
N THR A 158 1.25 2.80 2.44
CA THR A 158 1.66 3.90 1.58
C THR A 158 1.76 3.40 0.14
N GLN A 159 2.01 4.34 -0.79
CA GLN A 159 2.61 3.97 -2.07
C GLN A 159 3.99 3.35 -1.81
N HIS A 160 4.42 2.47 -2.71
CA HIS A 160 5.80 2.02 -2.69
C HIS A 160 6.69 3.01 -3.43
N GLU A 161 7.90 3.20 -2.93
CA GLU A 161 8.91 4.05 -3.54
C GLU A 161 10.05 3.20 -4.11
N GLU A 162 10.44 3.50 -5.35
CA GLU A 162 11.62 2.95 -5.99
C GLU A 162 12.78 3.91 -5.73
N LEU A 163 13.79 3.44 -5.00
CA LEU A 163 14.94 4.23 -4.58
C LEU A 163 16.06 4.06 -5.62
N LYS A 164 16.30 5.10 -6.41
CA LYS A 164 17.41 5.16 -7.38
C LYS A 164 18.71 5.55 -6.71
#